data_AF-A0A3D3VSV9-F1
#
_entry.id   AF-A0A3D3VSV9-F1
#
_cell.length_a   1.000
_cell.length_b   1.000
_cell.length_c   1.000
_cell.angle_alpha   90.00
_cell.angle_beta   90.00
_cell.angle_gamma   90.00
#
_symmetry.space_group_name_H-M   'P 1'
#
loop_
_entity.id
_entity.type
_entity.pdbx_description
1 polymer ?
#
loop_
_entity_poly.entity_id
_entity_poly.type
_entity_poly.pdbx_seq_one_letter_code
_entity_poly.pdbx_strand_id
1 'polypeptide(L)'
;LTQMNRRGQIKGCIVDGPLALDNAVSEESARHKGIVSEVAGKADILVVPDIEAGNLMGKVMLYMSGGRGAGVIVGARKPIVLTSRFDNAETKLLSIAFGAVLAKA
;
A
#
# COMPACT_ATOMS: atom_id res chain seq x y z
N LEU A 1 9.16 -9.26 6.09
CA LEU A 1 8.28 -8.59 7.06
C LEU A 1 7.51 -9.58 7.93
N THR A 2 6.87 -10.61 7.37
CA THR A 2 6.12 -11.67 8.11
C THR A 2 6.87 -12.21 9.32
N GLN A 3 8.13 -12.64 9.15
CA GLN A 3 8.93 -13.16 10.26
C GLN A 3 9.24 -12.12 11.35
N MET A 4 9.39 -10.85 10.98
CA MET A 4 9.61 -9.77 11.94
C MET A 4 8.35 -9.45 12.74
N ASN A 5 7.17 -9.50 12.11
CA ASN A 5 5.88 -9.35 12.79
C ASN A 5 5.62 -10.53 13.75
N ARG A 6 5.87 -11.77 13.31
CA ARG A 6 5.78 -12.97 14.17
C ARG A 6 6.73 -12.94 15.36
N ARG A 7 7.93 -12.38 15.20
CA ARG A 7 8.88 -12.14 16.30
C ARG A 7 8.54 -10.93 17.18
N GLY A 8 7.45 -10.19 16.88
CA GLY A 8 7.03 -9.03 17.65
C GLY A 8 7.87 -7.76 17.41
N GLN A 9 8.71 -7.72 16.38
CA GLN A 9 9.48 -6.52 16.02
C GLN A 9 8.60 -5.48 15.31
N ILE A 10 7.66 -5.94 14.48
CA ILE A 10 6.61 -5.12 13.88
C ILE A 10 5.34 -5.39 14.67
N LYS A 11 4.76 -4.34 15.24
CA LYS A 11 3.60 -4.41 16.15
C LYS A 11 2.45 -3.55 15.62
N GLY A 12 1.25 -3.77 16.14
CA GLY A 12 0.06 -2.97 15.81
C GLY A 12 -0.58 -3.31 14.45
N CYS A 13 -0.15 -4.39 13.82
CA CYS A 13 -0.72 -4.90 12.57
C CYS A 13 -0.49 -6.41 12.44
N ILE A 14 -1.23 -7.02 11.52
CA ILE A 14 -0.98 -8.37 11.01
C ILE A 14 -0.23 -8.27 9.68
N VAL A 15 0.76 -9.13 9.49
CA VAL A 15 1.55 -9.16 8.25
C VAL A 15 1.69 -10.60 7.79
N ASP A 16 1.35 -10.84 6.52
CA ASP A 16 1.60 -12.14 5.89
C ASP A 16 2.16 -12.01 4.48
N GLY A 17 2.80 -13.07 4.03
CA GLY A 17 3.51 -13.14 2.75
C GLY A 17 4.52 -14.29 2.71
N PRO A 18 4.98 -14.67 1.51
CA PRO A 18 4.71 -14.03 0.23
C PRO A 18 3.31 -14.32 -0.31
N LEU A 19 2.65 -13.30 -0.87
CA LEU A 19 1.37 -13.43 -1.55
C LEU A 19 1.51 -12.83 -2.95
N ALA A 20 0.99 -13.53 -3.96
CA ALA A 20 0.72 -12.92 -5.26
C ALA A 20 -0.41 -11.90 -5.13
N LEU A 21 -0.49 -10.95 -6.07
CA LEU A 21 -1.45 -9.84 -6.00
C LEU A 21 -2.89 -10.32 -5.83
N ASP A 22 -3.33 -11.27 -6.66
CA ASP A 22 -4.67 -11.84 -6.61
C ASP A 22 -4.97 -12.47 -5.24
N ASN A 23 -4.02 -13.20 -4.67
CA ASN A 23 -4.15 -13.81 -3.35
C ASN A 23 -4.17 -12.78 -2.21
N ALA A 24 -3.62 -11.59 -2.42
CA ALA A 24 -3.62 -10.52 -1.41
C ALA A 24 -4.96 -9.75 -1.40
N VAL A 25 -5.65 -9.65 -2.55
CA VAL A 25 -6.83 -8.77 -2.72
C VAL A 25 -8.14 -9.49 -3.03
N SER A 26 -8.12 -10.80 -3.32
CA SER A 26 -9.32 -11.61 -3.57
C SER A 26 -9.39 -12.82 -2.64
N GLU A 27 -10.39 -12.83 -1.77
CA GLU A 27 -10.69 -13.99 -0.91
C GLU A 27 -10.99 -15.25 -1.73
N GLU A 28 -11.61 -15.10 -2.90
CA GLU A 28 -11.90 -16.21 -3.80
C GLU A 28 -10.62 -16.84 -4.33
N SER A 29 -9.69 -16.02 -4.84
CA SER A 29 -8.38 -16.49 -5.33
C SER A 29 -7.58 -17.17 -4.22
N ALA A 30 -7.58 -16.60 -3.01
CA ALA A 30 -6.93 -17.20 -1.85
C ALA A 30 -7.53 -18.57 -1.48
N ARG A 31 -8.87 -18.69 -1.46
CA ARG A 31 -9.58 -19.94 -1.20
C ARG A 31 -9.28 -21.00 -2.26
N HIS A 32 -9.34 -20.65 -3.55
CA HIS A 32 -9.04 -21.57 -4.65
C HIS A 32 -7.62 -22.14 -4.60
N LYS A 33 -6.67 -21.38 -4.04
CA LYS A 33 -5.28 -21.83 -3.85
C LYS A 33 -5.01 -22.43 -2.47
N GLY A 34 -6.04 -22.61 -1.63
CA GLY A 34 -5.90 -23.21 -0.30
C GLY A 34 -5.08 -22.39 0.68
N ILE A 35 -4.99 -21.06 0.48
CA ILE A 35 -4.19 -20.18 1.33
C ILE A 35 -4.99 -19.87 2.61
N VAL A 36 -4.46 -20.28 3.75
CA VAL A 36 -5.02 -19.99 5.07
C VAL A 36 -4.22 -18.86 5.71
N SER A 37 -4.81 -17.67 5.76
CA SER A 37 -4.18 -16.45 6.30
C SER A 37 -5.25 -15.43 6.65
N GLU A 38 -5.01 -14.64 7.71
CA GLU A 38 -5.88 -13.51 8.07
C GLU A 38 -5.74 -12.32 7.09
N VAL A 39 -4.64 -12.27 6.34
CA VAL A 39 -4.32 -11.19 5.38
C VAL A 39 -4.75 -11.56 3.96
N ALA A 40 -4.72 -12.85 3.58
CA ALA A 40 -5.02 -13.26 2.22
C ALA A 40 -6.45 -12.88 1.80
N GLY A 41 -6.55 -12.23 0.65
CA GLY A 41 -7.78 -11.71 0.08
C GLY A 41 -8.32 -10.43 0.73
N LYS A 42 -7.67 -9.95 1.79
CA LYS A 42 -8.16 -8.88 2.68
C LYS A 42 -7.10 -7.82 2.98
N ALA A 43 -6.04 -7.73 2.18
CA ALA A 43 -4.93 -6.85 2.48
C ALA A 43 -5.31 -5.36 2.34
N ASP A 44 -5.19 -4.59 3.43
CA ASP A 44 -5.32 -3.13 3.40
C ASP A 44 -4.09 -2.43 2.81
N ILE A 45 -2.90 -3.04 3.00
CA ILE A 45 -1.60 -2.49 2.60
C ILE A 45 -0.84 -3.54 1.79
N LEU A 46 -0.40 -3.14 0.59
CA LEU A 46 0.46 -3.95 -0.26
C LEU A 46 1.90 -3.44 -0.18
N VAL A 47 2.82 -4.28 0.26
CA VAL A 47 4.25 -3.99 0.25
C VAL A 47 4.89 -4.68 -0.94
N VAL A 48 5.35 -3.88 -1.90
CA VAL A 48 6.02 -4.35 -3.11
C VAL A 48 7.48 -4.78 -2.82
N PRO A 49 8.07 -5.68 -3.64
CA PRO A 49 9.44 -6.16 -3.43
C PRO A 49 10.51 -5.09 -3.68
N ASP A 50 10.23 -4.14 -4.57
CA ASP A 50 11.17 -3.09 -4.99
C ASP A 50 10.44 -1.85 -5.55
N ILE A 51 11.22 -0.81 -5.84
CA ILE A 51 10.71 0.47 -6.34
C ILE A 51 10.11 0.37 -7.74
N GLU A 52 10.61 -0.52 -8.60
CA GLU A 52 10.12 -0.67 -9.96
C GLU A 52 8.73 -1.31 -9.97
N ALA A 53 8.53 -2.35 -9.17
CA ALA A 53 7.22 -2.96 -8.94
C ALA A 53 6.22 -1.94 -8.34
N GLY A 54 6.66 -1.12 -7.39
CA GLY A 54 5.83 -0.07 -6.79
C GLY A 54 5.40 1.00 -7.79
N ASN A 55 6.35 1.51 -8.59
CA ASN A 55 6.10 2.51 -9.61
C ASN A 55 5.19 1.97 -10.72
N LEU A 56 5.41 0.73 -11.16
CA LEU A 56 4.54 0.06 -12.12
C LEU A 56 3.12 -0.08 -11.57
N MET A 57 2.97 -0.63 -10.37
CA MET A 57 1.67 -0.84 -9.73
C MET A 57 0.90 0.48 -9.53
N GLY A 58 1.57 1.52 -9.03
CA GLY A 58 0.96 2.84 -8.84
C GLY A 58 0.45 3.42 -10.16
N LYS A 59 1.21 3.27 -11.26
CA LYS A 59 0.77 3.71 -12.59
C LYS A 59 -0.41 2.88 -13.11
N VAL A 60 -0.40 1.56 -12.93
CA VAL A 60 -1.55 0.72 -13.30
C VAL A 60 -2.82 1.17 -12.56
N MET A 61 -2.73 1.43 -11.26
CA MET A 61 -3.87 1.91 -10.47
C MET A 61 -4.38 3.29 -10.91
N LEU A 62 -3.47 4.21 -11.24
CA LEU A 62 -3.85 5.56 -11.66
C LEU A 62 -4.42 5.61 -13.08
N TYR A 63 -3.75 4.94 -14.03
CA TYR A 63 -4.05 5.08 -15.45
C TYR A 63 -5.00 4.02 -15.99
N MET A 64 -4.98 2.80 -15.45
CA MET A 64 -5.78 1.69 -15.98
C MET A 64 -7.04 1.40 -15.16
N SER A 65 -7.00 1.55 -13.83
CA SER A 65 -8.20 1.33 -13.00
C SER A 65 -9.02 2.59 -12.75
N GLY A 66 -8.62 3.75 -13.29
CA GLY A 66 -9.28 5.04 -13.04
C GLY A 66 -9.22 5.48 -11.58
N GLY A 67 -8.23 4.98 -10.83
CA GLY A 67 -8.08 5.26 -9.41
C GLY A 67 -7.61 6.70 -9.16
N ARG A 68 -7.97 7.23 -7.99
CA ARG A 68 -7.42 8.50 -7.46
C ARG A 68 -6.21 8.17 -6.60
N GLY A 69 -5.16 8.99 -6.66
CA GLY A 69 -3.93 8.78 -5.89
C GLY A 69 -3.62 9.89 -4.91
N ALA A 70 -2.84 9.53 -3.90
CA ALA A 70 -2.18 10.46 -2.98
C ALA A 70 -0.80 9.91 -2.63
N GLY A 71 0.20 10.78 -2.55
CA GLY A 71 1.59 10.43 -2.28
C GLY A 71 2.19 11.23 -1.14
N VAL A 72 2.77 10.53 -0.16
CA VAL A 72 3.47 11.14 0.97
C VAL A 72 4.69 10.28 1.33
N ILE A 73 5.77 10.93 1.74
CA ILE A 73 6.92 10.28 2.36
C ILE A 73 6.73 10.29 3.87
N VAL A 74 6.91 9.12 4.48
CA VAL A 74 6.83 8.90 5.94
C VAL A 74 8.20 8.49 6.48
N GLY A 75 8.38 8.57 7.81
CA GLY A 75 9.63 8.22 8.51
C GLY A 75 10.47 9.41 8.98
N ALA A 76 10.22 10.61 8.44
CA ALA A 76 10.73 11.87 9.00
C ALA A 76 9.88 12.34 10.21
N ARG A 77 10.30 13.43 10.89
CA ARG A 77 9.55 14.01 12.01
C ARG A 77 8.13 14.46 11.63
N LYS A 78 7.92 14.83 10.37
CA LYS A 78 6.63 15.25 9.79
C LYS A 78 6.49 14.63 8.39
N PRO A 79 5.27 14.35 7.92
CA PRO A 79 5.07 13.83 6.57
C PRO A 79 5.50 14.85 5.52
N ILE A 80 6.09 14.36 4.43
CA ILE A 80 6.54 15.21 3.30
C ILE A 80 5.66 14.88 2.10
N VAL A 81 4.90 15.86 1.63
CA VAL A 81 4.09 15.73 0.41
C VAL A 81 5.03 15.75 -0.79
N LEU A 82 5.04 14.66 -1.56
CA LEU A 82 5.83 14.55 -2.79
C LEU A 82 4.89 14.27 -3.96
N THR A 83 4.94 15.15 -4.95
CA THR A 83 4.10 15.07 -6.16
C THR A 83 4.99 14.77 -7.37
N SER A 84 4.47 14.02 -8.33
CA SER A 84 5.05 13.90 -9.67
C SER A 84 4.82 15.17 -10.48
N ARG A 85 5.74 15.46 -11.41
CA ARG A 85 5.64 16.60 -12.34
C ARG A 85 4.31 16.61 -13.10
N PHE A 86 3.82 15.42 -13.44
CA PHE A 86 2.61 15.24 -14.25
C PHE A 86 1.35 14.95 -13.43
N ASP A 87 1.42 15.10 -12.10
CA ASP A 87 0.22 14.97 -11.26
C ASP A 87 -0.75 16.11 -11.56
N ASN A 88 -2.02 15.73 -11.73
CA ASN A 88 -3.12 16.67 -11.85
C ASN A 88 -3.38 17.41 -10.52
N ALA A 89 -4.22 18.44 -10.56
CA ALA A 89 -4.53 19.24 -9.37
C ALA A 89 -5.19 18.41 -8.25
N GLU A 90 -5.97 17.40 -8.61
CA GLU A 90 -6.66 16.53 -7.66
C GLU A 90 -5.69 15.65 -6.86
N THR A 91 -4.77 14.95 -7.53
CA THR A 91 -3.73 14.13 -6.88
C THR A 91 -2.89 14.96 -5.91
N LYS A 92 -2.56 16.20 -6.29
CA LYS A 92 -1.83 17.13 -5.41
C LYS A 92 -2.63 17.52 -4.18
N LEU A 93 -3.90 17.86 -4.36
CA LEU A 93 -4.81 18.18 -3.25
C LEU A 93 -4.98 17.00 -2.29
N LEU A 94 -5.22 15.80 -2.83
CA LEU A 94 -5.36 14.58 -2.03
C LEU A 94 -4.08 14.24 -1.26
N SER A 95 -2.91 14.47 -1.86
CA SER A 95 -1.62 14.28 -1.19
C SER A 95 -1.43 15.25 -0.01
N ILE A 96 -1.83 16.52 -0.17
CA ILE A 96 -1.82 17.50 0.92
C ILE A 96 -2.79 17.09 2.03
N ALA A 97 -4.02 16.73 1.68
CA ALA A 97 -5.03 16.30 2.64
C ALA A 97 -4.56 15.06 3.42
N PHE A 98 -3.98 14.08 2.72
CA PHE A 98 -3.44 12.88 3.34
C PHE A 98 -2.28 13.20 4.29
N GLY A 99 -1.35 14.05 3.87
CA GLY A 99 -0.27 14.55 4.73
C GLY A 99 -0.79 15.27 5.97
N ALA A 100 -1.85 16.08 5.86
CA ALA A 100 -2.46 16.77 6.99
C ALA A 100 -3.14 15.82 7.99
N VAL A 101 -3.76 14.73 7.52
CA VAL A 101 -4.31 13.67 8.38
C VAL A 101 -3.18 12.97 9.13
N LEU A 102 -2.12 12.55 8.44
CA LEU A 102 -0.98 11.87 9.05
C LEU A 102 -0.22 12.76 10.05
N ALA A 103 -0.18 14.07 9.84
CA ALA A 103 0.50 15.00 10.75
C ALA A 103 -0.22 15.18 12.10
N LYS A 104 -1.48 14.76 12.21
CA LYS A 104 -2.30 14.81 13.44
C LYS A 104 -2.24 13.52 14.26
N ALA A 105 -1.84 12.40 13.65
CA ALA A 105 -1.63 11.12 14.31
C ALA A 105 -0.32 11.10 15.09
#